data_AF-A0A8J9Z5R2-F1
#
_entry.id   AF-A0A8J9Z5R2-F1
#
_cell.length_a   1.000
_cell.length_b   1.000
_cell.length_c   1.000
_cell.angle_alpha   90.00
_cell.angle_beta   90.00
_cell.angle_gamma   90.00
#
_symmetry.space_group_name_H-M   'P 1'
#
loop_
_entity.id
_entity.type
_entity.pdbx_description
1 polymer ?
#
loop_
_entity_poly.entity_id
_entity_poly.type
_entity_poly.pdbx_seq_one_letter_code
_entity_poly.pdbx_strand_id
1 'polypeptide(L)'
;MTAPHVCCAGGTWYVELAEEDMEKTLGCDTKKDIVTCEVPYGGVLFLNNCIPHRSLENYSDEIRWSLDLRWQDPAKPSGFWGDKKHILMRTEKDPGYKPVWDGFVDVTKTLQYEEKMKGLGVDQESNDDEFSPTIQGPWMLRWKIVHHNRHTKGIEEGHGKMSTWHKA
;
A
#
# COMPACT_ATOMS: atom_id res chain seq x y z
N MET A 1 17.81 -7.46 0.41
CA MET A 1 17.20 -8.75 0.03
C MET A 1 15.70 -8.51 -0.07
N THR A 2 15.06 -8.88 -1.17
CA THR A 2 13.64 -8.58 -1.45
C THR A 2 12.99 -9.79 -2.12
N ALA A 3 11.73 -10.03 -1.82
CA ALA A 3 10.95 -11.09 -2.44
C ALA A 3 10.05 -10.55 -3.57
N PRO A 4 9.85 -11.30 -4.66
CA PRO A 4 8.93 -10.91 -5.72
C PRO A 4 7.50 -10.87 -5.16
N HIS A 5 6.82 -9.75 -5.37
CA HIS A 5 5.39 -9.64 -5.10
C HIS A 5 4.65 -9.58 -6.43
N VAL A 6 3.44 -10.10 -6.47
CA VAL A 6 2.56 -10.07 -7.63
C VAL A 6 1.28 -9.31 -7.29
N CYS A 7 0.66 -8.70 -8.30
CA CYS A 7 -0.72 -8.23 -8.19
C CYS A 7 -1.59 -9.11 -9.09
N CYS A 8 -2.84 -9.42 -8.81
CA CYS A 8 -3.54 -9.08 -7.59
C CYS A 8 -4.04 -10.36 -6.93
N ALA A 9 -4.21 -10.36 -5.61
CA ALA A 9 -4.72 -11.53 -4.91
C ALA A 9 -6.20 -11.75 -5.28
N GLY A 10 -6.47 -12.75 -6.12
CA GLY A 10 -7.82 -13.12 -6.56
C GLY A 10 -8.62 -11.97 -7.18
N GLY A 11 -9.81 -11.71 -6.65
CA GLY A 11 -10.72 -10.64 -7.10
C GLY A 11 -10.42 -9.25 -6.52
N THR A 12 -9.28 -9.08 -5.84
CA THR A 12 -8.93 -7.85 -5.12
C THR A 12 -7.82 -7.07 -5.85
N TRP A 13 -7.44 -5.90 -5.35
CA TRP A 13 -6.24 -5.15 -5.71
C TRP A 13 -4.97 -5.42 -4.85
N TYR A 14 -5.01 -6.40 -3.95
CA TYR A 14 -3.94 -6.60 -2.98
C TYR A 14 -2.75 -7.25 -3.66
N VAL A 15 -1.56 -6.92 -3.18
CA VAL A 15 -0.34 -7.63 -3.57
C VAL A 15 -0.20 -8.92 -2.78
N GLU A 16 0.32 -9.94 -3.44
CA GLU A 16 0.58 -11.25 -2.87
C GLU A 16 2.08 -11.55 -2.91
N LEU A 17 2.55 -12.25 -1.89
CA LEU A 17 3.89 -12.82 -1.81
C LEU A 17 3.73 -14.31 -1.51
N ALA A 18 4.20 -15.16 -2.42
CA ALA A 18 4.11 -16.60 -2.26
C ALA A 18 5.03 -17.08 -1.13
N GLU A 19 4.57 -18.07 -0.35
CA GLU A 19 5.35 -18.66 0.74
C GLU A 19 6.69 -19.23 0.23
N GLU A 20 6.69 -19.88 -0.93
CA GLU A 20 7.94 -20.38 -1.55
C GLU A 20 8.95 -19.27 -1.84
N ASP A 21 8.49 -18.08 -2.23
CA ASP A 21 9.36 -16.94 -2.49
C ASP A 21 9.89 -16.35 -1.18
N MET A 22 9.10 -16.38 -0.11
CA MET A 22 9.58 -16.03 1.24
C MET A 22 10.72 -16.95 1.68
N GLU A 23 10.54 -18.26 1.55
CA GLU A 23 11.57 -19.24 1.93
C GLU A 23 12.84 -19.09 1.09
N LYS A 24 12.69 -19.02 -0.24
CA LYS A 24 13.82 -18.93 -1.18
C LYS A 24 14.60 -17.62 -1.07
N THR A 25 13.90 -16.51 -0.86
CA THR A 25 14.52 -15.18 -1.00
C THR A 25 14.72 -14.45 0.30
N LEU A 26 13.95 -14.74 1.36
CA LEU A 26 14.06 -14.05 2.66
C LEU A 26 14.68 -14.93 3.74
N GLY A 27 14.87 -16.23 3.48
CA GLY A 27 15.42 -17.18 4.45
C GLY A 27 14.45 -17.49 5.60
N CYS A 28 13.15 -17.26 5.39
CA CYS A 28 12.11 -17.65 6.34
C CYS A 28 11.84 -19.15 6.28
N ASP A 29 11.48 -19.76 7.40
CA ASP A 29 10.85 -21.09 7.47
C ASP A 29 9.36 -20.89 7.77
N THR A 30 8.49 -20.97 6.76
CA THR A 30 7.05 -20.66 6.94
C THR A 30 6.34 -21.69 7.82
N LYS A 31 6.99 -22.79 8.22
CA LYS A 31 6.41 -23.76 9.17
C LYS A 31 6.83 -23.50 10.61
N LYS A 32 7.94 -22.79 10.82
CA LYS A 32 8.50 -22.56 12.17
C LYS A 32 8.50 -21.11 12.60
N ASP A 33 8.61 -20.18 11.66
CA ASP A 33 8.79 -18.76 11.95
C ASP A 33 7.47 -18.01 12.06
N ILE A 34 6.33 -18.65 11.79
CA ILE A 34 5.01 -18.03 11.91
C ILE A 34 4.72 -17.75 13.39
N VAL A 35 4.44 -16.48 13.66
CA VAL A 35 3.95 -16.02 14.96
C VAL A 35 2.59 -15.35 14.74
N THR A 36 1.57 -15.85 15.43
CA THR A 36 0.26 -15.18 15.51
C THR A 36 0.21 -14.32 16.77
N CYS A 37 -0.40 -13.14 16.64
CA CYS A 37 -0.53 -12.19 17.74
C CYS A 37 -2.01 -11.95 18.01
N GLU A 38 -2.52 -12.42 19.13
CA GLU A 38 -3.84 -12.03 19.63
C GLU A 38 -3.80 -10.56 20.03
N VAL A 39 -4.67 -9.74 19.44
CA VAL A 39 -4.75 -8.30 19.71
C VAL A 39 -6.16 -7.99 20.24
N PRO A 40 -6.32 -7.75 21.56
CA PRO A 40 -7.62 -7.40 22.12
C PRO A 40 -8.07 -6.01 21.64
N TYR A 41 -9.36 -5.69 21.84
CA TYR A 41 -9.87 -4.36 21.53
C TYR A 41 -9.06 -3.26 22.23
N GLY A 42 -8.62 -2.26 21.46
CA GLY A 42 -7.72 -1.19 21.93
C GLY A 42 -6.24 -1.58 22.00
N GLY A 43 -5.90 -2.84 21.70
CA GLY A 43 -4.52 -3.31 21.58
C GLY A 43 -3.82 -2.74 20.35
N VAL A 44 -2.49 -2.66 20.41
CA VAL A 44 -1.65 -2.13 19.33
C VAL A 44 -0.50 -3.09 19.05
N LEU A 45 -0.28 -3.41 17.78
CA LEU A 45 0.85 -4.19 17.31
C LEU A 45 1.83 -3.26 16.55
N PHE A 46 3.08 -3.20 17.00
CA PHE A 46 4.14 -2.46 16.32
C PHE A 46 5.00 -3.42 15.50
N LEU A 47 5.13 -3.12 14.21
CA LEU A 47 5.95 -3.89 13.28
C LEU A 47 7.02 -2.98 12.68
N ASN A 48 8.25 -3.51 12.56
CA ASN A 48 9.26 -2.89 11.71
C ASN A 48 8.87 -3.10 10.23
N ASN A 49 9.16 -2.13 9.37
CA ASN A 49 8.79 -2.16 7.95
C ASN A 49 9.44 -3.30 7.16
N CYS A 50 10.49 -3.94 7.70
CA CYS A 50 11.15 -5.08 7.10
C CYS A 50 10.62 -6.44 7.57
N ILE A 51 9.66 -6.48 8.51
CA ILE A 51 9.07 -7.75 8.98
C ILE A 51 8.06 -8.24 7.93
N PRO A 52 8.28 -9.42 7.30
CA PRO A 52 7.28 -10.03 6.44
C PRO A 52 6.05 -10.36 7.28
N HIS A 53 4.87 -9.89 6.87
CA HIS A 53 3.62 -10.15 7.56
C HIS A 53 2.47 -10.25 6.57
N ARG A 54 1.44 -11.01 6.93
CA ARG A 54 0.20 -11.16 6.16
C ARG A 54 -0.99 -11.27 7.10
N SER A 55 -2.17 -10.91 6.58
CA SER A 55 -3.43 -11.25 7.24
C SER A 55 -3.73 -12.74 7.07
N LEU A 56 -4.51 -13.27 8.02
CA LEU A 56 -5.21 -14.53 7.87
C LEU A 56 -6.68 -14.27 7.51
N GLU A 57 -7.27 -15.25 6.85
CA GLU A 57 -8.70 -15.28 6.56
C GLU A 57 -9.53 -15.28 7.84
N ASN A 58 -10.67 -14.59 7.81
CA ASN A 58 -11.61 -14.56 8.92
C ASN A 58 -12.68 -15.64 8.74
N TYR A 59 -12.62 -16.70 9.55
CA TYR A 59 -13.60 -17.80 9.54
C TYR A 59 -14.65 -17.68 10.67
N SER A 60 -14.71 -16.53 11.36
CA SER A 60 -15.72 -16.27 12.38
C SER A 60 -16.94 -15.54 11.81
N ASP A 61 -18.03 -15.51 12.58
CA ASP A 61 -19.23 -14.73 12.26
C ASP A 61 -19.11 -13.25 12.73
N GLU A 62 -17.95 -12.84 13.22
CA GLU A 62 -17.69 -11.49 13.71
C GLU A 62 -16.81 -10.69 12.74
N ILE A 63 -17.03 -9.38 12.67
CA ILE A 63 -16.22 -8.50 11.83
C ILE A 63 -14.93 -8.11 12.56
N ARG A 64 -13.77 -8.41 11.97
CA ARG A 64 -12.46 -7.94 12.43
C ARG A 64 -12.15 -6.55 11.87
N TRP A 65 -12.26 -5.51 12.70
CA TRP A 65 -11.82 -4.15 12.35
C TRP A 65 -10.37 -3.92 12.77
N SER A 66 -9.55 -3.36 11.88
CA SER A 66 -8.17 -2.96 12.16
C SER A 66 -7.82 -1.65 11.46
N LEU A 67 -6.90 -0.88 12.04
CA LEU A 67 -6.34 0.34 11.46
C LEU A 67 -4.82 0.26 11.48
N ASP A 68 -4.20 0.35 10.30
CA ASP A 68 -2.75 0.34 10.12
C ASP A 68 -2.19 1.75 9.81
N LEU A 69 -1.39 2.26 10.73
CA LEU A 69 -0.68 3.54 10.61
C LEU A 69 0.83 3.29 10.49
N ARG A 70 1.55 4.19 9.82
CA ARG A 70 3.01 4.12 9.66
C ARG A 70 3.64 5.40 10.21
N TRP A 71 4.66 5.23 11.05
CA TRP A 71 5.46 6.31 11.60
C TRP A 71 6.87 6.22 11.05
N GLN A 72 7.44 7.37 10.71
CA GLN A 72 8.82 7.46 10.26
C GLN A 72 9.44 8.78 10.69
N ASP A 73 10.77 8.84 10.60
CA ASP A 73 11.51 10.08 10.76
C ASP A 73 11.08 11.08 9.67
N PRO A 74 10.57 12.28 10.03
CA PRO A 74 10.12 13.27 9.07
C PRO A 74 11.27 13.82 8.19
N ALA A 75 12.53 13.62 8.56
CA ALA A 75 13.68 13.98 7.74
C ALA A 75 13.94 13.00 6.59
N LYS A 76 13.28 11.83 6.57
CA LYS A 76 13.40 10.84 5.50
C LYS A 76 12.36 11.07 4.39
N PRO A 77 12.65 10.64 3.15
CA PRO A 77 11.74 10.81 2.02
C PRO A 77 10.34 10.23 2.31
N SER A 78 9.29 10.96 1.93
CA SER A 78 7.96 10.37 1.83
C SER A 78 7.86 9.52 0.57
N GLY A 79 7.26 8.33 0.71
CA GLY A 79 6.94 7.47 -0.44
C GLY A 79 6.02 8.19 -1.45
N PHE A 80 5.75 7.55 -2.58
CA PHE A 80 4.94 8.15 -3.67
C PHE A 80 5.51 9.50 -4.14
N TRP A 81 6.71 9.49 -4.73
CA TRP A 81 7.37 10.65 -5.38
C TRP A 81 7.54 11.92 -4.52
N GLY A 82 7.40 11.82 -3.20
CA GLY A 82 7.40 12.98 -2.32
C GLY A 82 6.09 13.79 -2.38
N ASP A 83 5.07 13.29 -3.08
CA ASP A 83 3.84 14.02 -3.35
C ASP A 83 3.00 14.23 -2.08
N LYS A 84 3.08 13.30 -1.13
CA LYS A 84 2.46 13.45 0.19
C LYS A 84 3.51 13.84 1.22
N LYS A 85 3.28 14.96 1.93
CA LYS A 85 4.09 15.35 3.08
C LYS A 85 3.67 14.54 4.31
N HIS A 86 4.63 14.24 5.18
CA HIS A 86 4.32 13.63 6.47
C HIS A 86 3.52 14.61 7.34
N ILE A 87 2.62 14.07 8.17
CA ILE A 87 2.10 14.84 9.31
C ILE A 87 3.12 14.71 10.43
N LEU A 88 3.67 15.84 10.87
CA LEU A 88 4.51 15.84 12.07
C LEU A 88 3.62 15.59 13.29
N MET A 89 3.87 14.51 14.01
CA MET A 89 3.08 14.15 15.19
C MET A 89 3.67 14.69 16.49
N ARG A 90 5.00 14.81 16.58
CA ARG A 90 5.73 15.31 17.75
C ARG A 90 7.13 15.79 17.35
N THR A 91 7.72 16.65 18.17
CA THR A 91 9.11 17.12 18.00
C THR A 91 9.76 17.36 19.36
N GLU A 92 11.06 17.09 19.47
CA GLU A 92 11.84 17.37 20.69
C GLU A 92 11.94 18.88 20.96
N LYS A 93 11.89 19.70 19.91
CA LYS A 93 12.01 21.16 20.01
C LYS A 93 10.83 21.82 20.72
N ASP A 94 9.69 21.14 20.76
CA ASP A 94 8.45 21.64 21.35
C ASP A 94 7.64 20.46 21.92
N PRO A 95 7.77 20.18 23.23
CA PRO A 95 6.98 19.16 23.91
C PRO A 95 5.46 19.40 23.88
N GLY A 96 5.02 20.64 23.64
CA GLY A 96 3.62 21.03 23.53
C GLY A 96 3.09 21.06 22.10
N TYR A 97 3.89 20.59 21.12
CA TYR A 97 3.54 20.66 19.71
C TYR A 97 2.22 19.96 19.41
N LYS A 98 1.35 20.63 18.65
CA LYS A 98 0.07 20.10 18.19
C LYS A 98 0.15 19.77 16.70
N PRO A 99 -0.20 18.54 16.27
CA PRO A 99 -0.19 18.17 14.86
C PRO A 99 -1.05 19.12 14.02
N VAL A 100 -0.51 19.56 12.88
CA VAL A 100 -1.24 20.34 11.89
C VAL A 100 -1.86 19.38 10.88
N TRP A 101 -3.19 19.28 10.90
CA TRP A 101 -3.96 18.37 10.05
C TRP A 101 -4.37 18.99 8.71
N ASP A 102 -4.20 20.31 8.56
CA ASP A 102 -4.57 21.04 7.35
C ASP A 102 -3.90 20.44 6.12
N GLY A 103 -4.71 20.14 5.11
CA GLY A 103 -4.24 19.56 3.86
C GLY A 103 -3.96 18.05 3.90
N PHE A 104 -4.17 17.36 5.03
CA PHE A 104 -3.97 15.91 5.10
C PHE A 104 -4.94 15.13 4.19
N VAL A 105 -6.21 15.56 4.19
CA VAL A 105 -7.28 15.00 3.35
C VAL A 105 -7.44 15.74 2.03
N ASP A 106 -6.47 16.58 1.66
CA ASP A 106 -6.53 17.32 0.41
C ASP A 106 -6.39 16.38 -0.79
N VAL A 107 -7.52 16.12 -1.43
CA VAL A 107 -7.67 15.28 -2.62
C VAL A 107 -7.31 16.01 -3.91
N THR A 108 -6.97 17.31 -3.88
CA THR A 108 -6.51 18.01 -5.10
C THR A 108 -5.27 17.38 -5.70
N LYS A 109 -4.44 16.73 -4.88
CA LYS A 109 -3.29 15.96 -5.39
C LYS A 109 -3.67 14.68 -6.10
N THR A 110 -4.81 14.07 -5.74
CA THR A 110 -5.39 12.95 -6.51
C THR A 110 -5.79 13.43 -7.89
N LEU A 111 -6.41 14.61 -8.00
CA LEU A 111 -6.77 15.22 -9.28
C LEU A 111 -5.53 15.58 -10.13
N GLN A 112 -4.50 16.17 -9.52
CA GLN A 112 -3.22 16.45 -10.21
C GLN A 112 -2.53 15.17 -10.70
N TYR A 113 -2.68 14.08 -9.95
CA TYR A 113 -2.15 12.78 -10.33
C TYR A 113 -2.92 12.17 -11.51
N GLU A 114 -4.24 12.23 -11.48
CA GLU A 114 -5.10 11.82 -12.60
C GLU A 114 -4.77 12.60 -13.88
N GLU A 115 -4.56 13.91 -13.78
CA GLU A 115 -4.11 14.75 -14.90
C GLU A 115 -2.73 14.32 -15.44
N LYS A 116 -1.77 14.06 -14.54
CA LYS A 116 -0.44 13.58 -14.92
C LYS A 116 -0.50 12.20 -15.59
N MET A 117 -1.42 11.33 -15.17
CA MET A 117 -1.63 10.01 -15.75
C MET A 117 -2.32 10.07 -17.12
N LYS A 118 -3.32 10.95 -17.29
CA LYS A 118 -3.87 11.28 -18.62
C LYS A 118 -2.77 11.73 -19.58
N GLY A 119 -1.84 12.58 -19.11
CA GLY A 119 -0.68 13.02 -19.88
C GLY A 119 0.31 11.92 -20.29
N LEU A 120 0.33 10.78 -19.59
CA LEU A 120 1.17 9.61 -19.90
C LEU A 120 0.45 8.57 -20.80
N GLY A 121 -0.79 8.86 -21.21
CA GLY A 121 -1.63 7.95 -22.00
C GLY A 121 -2.00 6.69 -21.22
N VAL A 122 -2.22 6.83 -19.92
CA VAL A 122 -2.89 5.83 -19.08
C VAL A 122 -4.33 6.31 -18.97
N ASP A 123 -5.21 5.75 -19.81
CA ASP A 123 -6.64 6.04 -19.75
C ASP A 123 -7.23 5.26 -18.57
N GLN A 124 -7.22 5.89 -17.41
CA GLN A 124 -7.99 5.40 -16.27
C GLN A 124 -9.46 5.74 -16.54
N GLU A 125 -10.29 4.73 -16.78
CA GLU A 125 -11.75 4.93 -16.83
C GLU A 125 -12.17 5.63 -15.53
N SER A 126 -12.81 6.80 -15.64
CA SER A 126 -13.39 7.45 -14.49
C SER A 126 -14.49 6.54 -13.95
N ASN A 127 -14.36 6.19 -12.68
CA ASN A 127 -15.39 5.44 -11.99
C ASN A 127 -16.43 6.43 -11.52
N ASP A 128 -17.44 6.67 -12.36
CA ASP A 128 -18.48 7.69 -12.13
C ASP A 128 -19.42 7.36 -10.94
N ASP A 129 -19.28 6.16 -10.36
CA ASP A 129 -19.99 5.73 -9.16
C ASP A 129 -19.16 6.01 -7.89
N GLU A 130 -19.61 6.98 -7.10
CA GLU A 130 -19.01 7.40 -5.82
C GLU A 130 -18.88 6.24 -4.81
N PHE A 131 -19.76 5.24 -4.87
CA PHE A 131 -19.75 4.09 -3.95
C PHE A 131 -19.04 2.88 -4.52
N SER A 132 -18.48 2.98 -5.72
CA SER A 132 -17.81 1.85 -6.34
C SER A 132 -16.52 1.55 -5.57
N PRO A 133 -16.36 0.32 -5.03
CA PRO A 133 -15.17 -0.07 -4.30
C PRO A 133 -13.99 -0.38 -5.23
N THR A 134 -14.10 -0.04 -6.52
CA THR A 134 -13.07 -0.32 -7.52
C THR A 134 -11.91 0.65 -7.36
N ILE A 135 -10.83 0.15 -6.77
CA ILE A 135 -9.57 0.86 -6.64
C ILE A 135 -8.66 0.48 -7.79
N GLN A 136 -8.14 1.49 -8.50
CA GLN A 136 -7.19 1.31 -9.59
C GLN A 136 -6.07 2.35 -9.44
N GLY A 137 -4.89 2.01 -9.94
CA GLY A 137 -3.84 3.01 -10.08
C GLY A 137 -2.58 2.47 -10.72
N PRO A 138 -1.77 3.35 -11.32
CA PRO A 138 -0.51 3.02 -11.98
C PRO A 138 0.54 2.44 -11.02
N TRP A 139 0.38 2.62 -9.71
CA TRP A 139 1.18 1.93 -8.70
C TRP A 139 1.07 0.41 -8.81
N MET A 140 -0.03 -0.12 -9.33
CA MET A 140 -0.24 -1.57 -9.56
C MET A 140 0.77 -2.13 -10.56
N LEU A 141 1.25 -1.31 -11.51
CA LEU A 141 2.27 -1.67 -12.50
C LEU A 141 3.67 -1.89 -11.89
N ARG A 142 3.84 -1.60 -10.59
CA ARG A 142 5.07 -1.95 -9.86
C ARG A 142 5.24 -3.46 -9.72
N TRP A 143 4.15 -4.21 -9.79
CA TRP A 143 4.14 -5.65 -9.62
C TRP A 143 3.61 -6.32 -10.87
N LYS A 144 4.09 -7.54 -11.13
CA LYS A 144 3.57 -8.34 -12.24
C LYS A 144 2.09 -8.62 -11.99
N ILE A 145 1.24 -8.22 -12.94
CA ILE A 145 -0.18 -8.57 -12.89
C ILE A 145 -0.37 -10.02 -13.33
N VAL A 146 -0.80 -10.90 -12.43
CA VAL A 146 -1.04 -12.34 -12.63
C VAL A 146 -2.53 -12.72 -12.56
N HIS A 147 -3.37 -11.86 -11.98
CA HIS A 147 -4.82 -12.00 -11.96
C HIS A 147 -5.48 -10.70 -12.40
N HIS A 148 -6.26 -10.77 -13.48
CA HIS A 148 -7.02 -9.64 -14.00
C HIS A 148 -8.44 -9.65 -13.41
N ASN A 149 -8.88 -8.50 -12.91
CA ASN A 149 -10.21 -8.32 -12.32
C ASN A 149 -10.69 -6.87 -12.52
N ARG A 150 -11.79 -6.46 -11.87
CA ARG A 150 -12.32 -5.09 -12.00
C ARG A 150 -11.31 -3.99 -11.67
N HIS A 151 -10.34 -4.25 -10.80
CA HIS A 151 -9.31 -3.32 -10.37
C HIS A 151 -8.16 -3.14 -11.39
N THR A 152 -8.06 -4.01 -12.39
CA THR A 152 -7.01 -3.96 -13.41
C THR A 152 -7.53 -3.57 -14.80
N LYS A 153 -8.85 -3.37 -14.95
CA LYS A 153 -9.45 -2.88 -16.20
C LYS A 153 -8.85 -1.51 -16.53
N GLY A 154 -8.35 -1.31 -17.76
CA GLY A 154 -7.73 -0.05 -18.20
C GLY A 154 -6.23 0.09 -17.88
N ILE A 155 -5.63 -0.82 -17.12
CA ILE A 155 -4.18 -0.75 -16.76
C ILE A 155 -3.29 -1.46 -17.81
N GLU A 156 -3.87 -2.22 -18.75
CA GLU A 156 -3.16 -3.07 -19.72
C GLU A 156 -2.26 -2.29 -20.71
N GLU A 157 -2.55 -1.01 -20.97
CA GLU A 157 -1.85 -0.22 -21.99
C GLU A 157 -0.59 0.53 -21.48
N GLY A 158 -0.33 0.53 -20.17
CA GLY A 158 0.71 1.35 -19.53
C GLY A 158 2.01 0.64 -19.17
N HIS A 159 2.07 -0.70 -19.23
CA HIS A 159 3.14 -1.51 -18.62
C HIS A 159 4.55 -1.24 -19.20
N GLY A 160 4.64 -0.67 -20.41
CA GLY A 160 5.90 -0.32 -21.09
C GLY A 160 6.36 1.14 -20.91
N LYS A 161 5.53 2.04 -20.34
CA LYS A 161 5.79 3.49 -20.31
C LYS A 161 6.30 4.03 -18.97
N MET A 162 6.23 3.23 -17.90
CA MET A 162 6.58 3.65 -16.53
C MET A 162 7.95 3.15 -16.02
N SER A 163 8.93 2.92 -16.89
CA SER A 163 10.21 2.30 -16.49
C SER A 163 11.16 3.16 -15.64
N THR A 164 10.79 4.41 -15.32
CA THR A 164 11.64 5.33 -14.55
C THR A 164 11.23 5.43 -13.09
N TRP A 165 11.21 4.28 -12.40
CA TRP A 165 11.11 4.26 -10.95
C TRP A 165 12.50 4.29 -10.32
N HIS A 166 12.71 5.20 -9.37
CA HIS A 166 13.90 5.14 -8.52
C HIS A 166 13.86 3.85 -7.72
N LYS A 167 14.89 3.00 -7.90
CA LYS A 167 15.18 1.89 -6.99
C LYS A 167 15.31 2.48 -5.60
N ALA A 168 14.53 1.94 -4.65
CA ALA A 168 14.75 2.19 -3.23
C ALA A 168 16.11 1.62 -2.80
#